data_AF-A0A2W0DS16-F1
#
_entry.id   AF-A0A2W0DS16-F1
#
_cell.length_a   1.000
_cell.length_b   1.000
_cell.length_c   1.000
_cell.angle_alpha   90.00
_cell.angle_beta   90.00
_cell.angle_gamma   90.00
#
_symmetry.space_group_name_H-M   'P 1'
#
loop_
_entity.id
_entity.type
_entity.pdbx_description
1 polymer ?
#
loop_
_entity_poly.entity_id
_entity_poly.type
_entity_poly.pdbx_seq_one_letter_code
_entity_poly.pdbx_strand_id
1 'polypeptide(L)'
;MVAKFSVRKSSFGDLRGVEQYVMSERIALQVLSTIIDFNAYLRSKGRSGTLSVNEGMRSRPRQSYLWNNRAALGVVVAPPFTSRHDEVLHGNAIDFGITMPDGSNRALYDDEFARLHQIVEGRGGTWPDWAKTAPEPWHHEYATRTEAVPPYPDARARLAAKPAASTTVPAKPAAPVKPPTPKVEADMLYVTSEKTKKQYAIGELTFTPVSSSRAITYSHAVPGETSLFQTLTSAQVSGLIQDCRDRRDSLGVAISAKFESAVKAALAEEDAA
;
A
#
# COMPACT_ATOMS: atom_id res chain seq x y z
N MET A 1 -3.64 -2.33 -27.31
CA MET A 1 -3.84 -2.31 -25.84
C MET A 1 -3.18 -3.57 -25.30
N VAL A 2 -2.28 -3.47 -24.31
CA VAL A 2 -1.66 -4.67 -23.70
C VAL A 2 -2.75 -5.42 -22.94
N ALA A 3 -2.78 -6.75 -23.08
CA ALA A 3 -3.75 -7.58 -22.39
C ALA A 3 -3.56 -7.49 -20.87
N LYS A 4 -4.67 -7.37 -20.13
CA LYS A 4 -4.66 -7.24 -18.66
C LYS A 4 -5.20 -8.50 -18.01
N PHE A 5 -4.40 -9.14 -17.19
CA PHE A 5 -4.79 -10.35 -16.46
C PHE A 5 -4.79 -10.09 -14.96
N SER A 6 -5.94 -10.29 -14.31
CA SER A 6 -6.12 -9.99 -12.89
C SER A 6 -5.24 -10.86 -11.99
N VAL A 7 -4.65 -10.21 -10.98
CA VAL A 7 -3.88 -10.83 -9.88
C VAL A 7 -4.47 -10.48 -8.50
N ARG A 8 -5.78 -10.17 -8.48
CA ARG A 8 -6.61 -9.78 -7.33
C ARG A 8 -6.52 -8.29 -6.98
N LYS A 9 -7.47 -7.87 -6.14
CA LYS A 9 -7.53 -6.53 -5.57
C LYS A 9 -6.37 -6.29 -4.61
N SER A 10 -5.83 -5.08 -4.67
CA SER A 10 -4.87 -4.63 -3.68
C SER A 10 -5.55 -4.34 -2.34
N SER A 11 -4.76 -4.38 -1.29
CA SER A 11 -5.15 -3.99 0.07
C SER A 11 -4.36 -2.79 0.60
N PHE A 12 -3.52 -2.20 -0.24
CA PHE A 12 -2.51 -1.22 0.14
C PHE A 12 -2.91 0.18 -0.28
N GLY A 13 -2.90 1.09 0.69
CA GLY A 13 -3.13 2.53 0.52
C GLY A 13 -4.18 2.85 -0.55
N ASP A 14 -3.75 3.66 -1.51
CA ASP A 14 -4.57 4.20 -2.60
C ASP A 14 -5.00 3.20 -3.67
N LEU A 15 -4.50 1.96 -3.59
CA LEU A 15 -4.91 0.85 -4.45
C LEU A 15 -5.84 -0.12 -3.73
N ARG A 16 -6.22 0.15 -2.48
CA ARG A 16 -7.12 -0.73 -1.71
C ARG A 16 -8.44 -0.94 -2.45
N GLY A 17 -8.76 -2.21 -2.71
CA GLY A 17 -9.96 -2.62 -3.43
C GLY A 17 -9.86 -2.48 -4.95
N VAL A 18 -8.78 -1.88 -5.48
CA VAL A 18 -8.52 -1.74 -6.91
C VAL A 18 -7.91 -3.03 -7.43
N GLU A 19 -8.52 -3.58 -8.48
CA GLU A 19 -8.03 -4.78 -9.16
C GLU A 19 -6.65 -4.52 -9.77
N GLN A 20 -5.68 -5.39 -9.46
CA GLN A 20 -4.32 -5.31 -9.99
C GLN A 20 -4.15 -6.29 -11.15
N TYR A 21 -3.26 -5.96 -12.08
CA TYR A 21 -3.11 -6.68 -13.33
C TYR A 21 -1.65 -6.95 -13.67
N VAL A 22 -1.43 -7.88 -14.59
CA VAL A 22 -0.14 -8.14 -15.27
C VAL A 22 -0.37 -8.37 -16.76
N MET A 23 0.72 -8.34 -17.55
CA MET A 23 0.68 -8.36 -19.02
C MET A 23 0.33 -9.73 -19.65
N SER A 24 0.39 -10.83 -18.88
CA SER A 24 0.13 -12.18 -19.42
C SER A 24 -0.58 -13.09 -18.43
N GLU A 25 -1.37 -14.01 -18.97
CA GLU A 25 -2.10 -15.00 -18.16
C GLU A 25 -1.14 -15.91 -17.37
N ARG A 26 -0.02 -16.29 -17.99
CA ARG A 26 0.99 -17.13 -17.35
C ARG A 26 1.60 -16.45 -16.13
N ILE A 27 1.96 -15.16 -16.25
CA ILE A 27 2.44 -14.36 -15.11
C ILE A 27 1.36 -14.29 -14.04
N ALA A 28 0.11 -14.02 -14.42
CA ALA A 28 -0.98 -13.92 -13.45
C ALA A 28 -1.14 -15.22 -12.66
N LEU A 29 -1.11 -16.38 -13.32
CA LEU A 29 -1.19 -17.67 -12.65
C LEU A 29 0.03 -17.94 -11.76
N GLN A 30 1.23 -17.51 -12.15
CA GLN A 30 2.41 -17.61 -11.29
C GLN A 30 2.28 -16.75 -10.04
N VAL A 31 1.84 -15.49 -10.16
CA VAL A 31 1.59 -14.59 -9.02
C VAL A 31 0.56 -15.18 -8.06
N LEU A 32 -0.56 -15.69 -8.58
CA LEU A 32 -1.59 -16.33 -7.75
C LEU A 32 -1.06 -17.60 -7.06
N SER A 33 -0.19 -18.35 -7.73
CA SER A 33 0.42 -19.54 -7.15
C SER A 33 1.46 -19.20 -6.07
N THR A 34 2.21 -18.10 -6.22
CA THR A 34 3.05 -17.52 -5.16
C THR A 34 2.22 -17.22 -3.93
N ILE A 35 1.05 -16.57 -4.09
CA ILE A 35 0.14 -16.26 -2.98
C ILE A 35 -0.30 -17.55 -2.26
N ILE A 36 -0.65 -18.60 -3.01
CA ILE A 36 -1.07 -19.89 -2.42
C ILE A 36 0.05 -20.50 -1.55
N ASP A 37 1.27 -20.60 -2.09
CA ASP A 37 2.39 -21.21 -1.38
C ASP A 37 2.83 -20.39 -0.17
N PHE A 38 2.85 -19.07 -0.32
CA PHE A 38 3.23 -18.17 0.76
C PHE A 38 2.20 -18.21 1.90
N ASN A 39 0.92 -18.27 1.58
CA ASN A 39 -0.11 -18.42 2.59
C ASN A 39 -0.03 -19.77 3.32
N ALA A 40 0.40 -20.83 2.63
CA ALA A 40 0.70 -22.11 3.30
C ALA A 40 1.88 -21.97 4.27
N TYR A 41 2.92 -21.21 3.89
CA TYR A 41 4.03 -20.87 4.79
C TYR A 41 3.55 -20.10 6.03
N LEU A 42 2.77 -19.02 5.86
CA LEU A 42 2.22 -18.25 6.98
C LEU A 42 1.43 -19.13 7.97
N ARG A 43 0.56 -20.01 7.44
CA ARG A 43 -0.19 -20.97 8.26
C ARG A 43 0.72 -21.93 9.01
N SER A 44 1.76 -22.45 8.37
CA SER A 44 2.74 -23.34 9.02
C SER A 44 3.51 -22.67 10.17
N LYS A 45 3.62 -21.33 10.12
CA LYS A 45 4.23 -20.49 11.17
C LYS A 45 3.22 -19.98 12.20
N GLY A 46 1.94 -20.36 12.10
CA GLY A 46 0.88 -19.84 12.96
C GLY A 46 0.63 -18.33 12.82
N ARG A 47 1.02 -17.73 11.69
CA ARG A 47 0.88 -16.29 11.45
C ARG A 47 -0.45 -15.97 10.77
N SER A 48 -1.04 -14.87 11.22
CA SER A 48 -2.27 -14.33 10.63
C SER A 48 -1.97 -13.51 9.37
N GLY A 49 -2.98 -13.41 8.50
CA GLY A 49 -2.95 -12.61 7.29
C GLY A 49 -2.80 -13.44 6.03
N THR A 50 -2.71 -12.76 4.89
CA THR A 50 -2.65 -13.35 3.55
C THR A 50 -1.75 -12.48 2.68
N LEU A 51 -0.84 -13.08 1.92
CA LEU A 51 -0.07 -12.38 0.91
C LEU A 51 -1.02 -11.72 -0.09
N SER A 52 -0.80 -10.45 -0.36
CA SER A 52 -1.59 -9.65 -1.30
C SER A 52 -0.70 -8.84 -2.21
N VAL A 53 -1.21 -8.56 -3.41
CA VAL A 53 -0.57 -7.69 -4.38
C VAL A 53 -0.88 -6.26 -3.95
N ASN A 54 0.13 -5.49 -3.55
CA ASN A 54 -0.01 -4.07 -3.23
C ASN A 54 -0.13 -3.25 -4.52
N GLU A 55 0.73 -3.52 -5.49
CA GLU A 55 0.67 -2.90 -6.82
C GLU A 55 1.13 -3.89 -7.89
N GLY A 56 0.40 -3.92 -9.00
CA GLY A 56 0.78 -4.64 -10.21
C GLY A 56 1.11 -3.68 -11.35
N MET A 57 0.59 -3.95 -12.53
CA MET A 57 0.75 -3.09 -13.69
C MET A 57 0.23 -1.67 -13.44
N ARG A 58 1.08 -0.67 -13.72
CA ARG A 58 0.90 0.74 -13.43
C ARG A 58 0.73 1.54 -14.71
N SER A 59 -0.24 2.45 -14.70
CA SER A 59 -0.47 3.34 -15.83
C SER A 59 0.62 4.39 -15.97
N ARG A 60 0.88 4.85 -17.19
CA ARG A 60 1.87 5.92 -17.45
C ARG A 60 1.54 7.23 -16.73
N PRO A 61 0.27 7.68 -16.65
CA PRO A 61 -0.09 8.83 -15.83
C PRO A 61 0.23 8.64 -14.35
N ARG A 62 -0.08 7.46 -13.77
CA ARG A 62 0.27 7.14 -12.38
C ARG A 62 1.78 7.13 -12.17
N GLN A 63 2.55 6.53 -13.09
CA GLN A 63 4.01 6.55 -13.03
C GLN A 63 4.56 7.99 -13.03
N SER A 64 4.00 8.86 -13.89
CA SER A 64 4.41 10.26 -13.98
C SER A 64 4.06 11.04 -12.72
N TYR A 65 2.87 10.80 -12.15
CA TYR A 65 2.45 11.38 -10.87
C TYR A 65 3.38 10.96 -9.72
N LEU A 66 3.63 9.66 -9.56
CA LEU A 66 4.50 9.16 -8.50
C LEU A 66 5.91 9.71 -8.66
N TRP A 67 6.45 9.76 -9.89
CA TRP A 67 7.76 10.33 -10.15
C TRP A 67 7.82 11.80 -9.74
N ASN A 68 6.89 12.63 -10.21
CA ASN A 68 6.90 14.06 -9.94
C ASN A 68 6.72 14.39 -8.45
N ASN A 69 6.01 13.54 -7.70
CA ASN A 69 5.70 13.76 -6.29
C ASN A 69 6.53 12.89 -5.33
N ARG A 70 7.51 12.12 -5.81
CA ARG A 70 8.23 11.08 -5.03
C ARG A 70 8.81 11.55 -3.70
N ALA A 71 9.35 12.78 -3.66
CA ALA A 71 9.91 13.35 -2.44
C ALA A 71 8.85 13.70 -1.40
N ALA A 72 7.70 14.22 -1.83
CA ALA A 72 6.58 14.56 -0.96
C ALA A 72 5.83 13.30 -0.47
N LEU A 73 5.80 12.26 -1.31
CA LEU A 73 5.16 10.97 -0.99
C LEU A 73 6.08 10.03 -0.19
N GLY A 74 7.38 10.33 -0.08
CA GLY A 74 8.35 9.45 0.56
C GLY A 74 8.50 8.10 -0.14
N VAL A 75 8.22 8.03 -1.45
CA VAL A 75 8.27 6.78 -2.23
C VAL A 75 9.52 6.70 -3.08
N VAL A 76 10.09 5.50 -3.18
CA VAL A 76 11.09 5.19 -4.20
C VAL A 76 10.35 4.80 -5.47
N VAL A 77 10.68 5.45 -6.58
CA VAL A 77 9.99 5.19 -7.85
C VAL A 77 10.93 5.42 -9.03
N ALA A 78 10.82 4.56 -10.03
CA ALA A 78 11.60 4.68 -11.26
C ALA A 78 11.17 5.92 -12.09
N PRO A 79 12.04 6.44 -12.97
CA PRO A 79 11.64 7.42 -13.97
C PRO A 79 10.45 6.93 -14.84
N PRO A 80 9.67 7.85 -15.42
CA PRO A 80 8.61 7.48 -16.36
C PRO A 80 9.14 6.61 -17.51
N PHE A 81 8.33 5.65 -17.94
CA PHE A 81 8.62 4.69 -19.03
C PHE A 81 9.75 3.67 -18.78
N THR A 82 10.50 3.79 -17.67
CA THR A 82 11.54 2.81 -17.32
C THR A 82 11.08 1.79 -16.29
N SER A 83 9.92 2.01 -15.66
CA SER A 83 9.38 1.11 -14.64
C SER A 83 8.96 -0.24 -15.23
N ARG A 84 9.22 -1.30 -14.46
CA ARG A 84 8.77 -2.67 -14.75
C ARG A 84 7.28 -2.89 -14.46
N HIS A 85 6.65 -1.92 -13.79
CA HIS A 85 5.20 -1.85 -13.70
C HIS A 85 4.55 -1.26 -14.98
N ASP A 86 5.31 -0.64 -15.91
CA ASP A 86 4.73 0.09 -17.05
C ASP A 86 3.73 -0.74 -17.87
N GLU A 87 2.52 -0.21 -18.04
CA GLU A 87 1.41 -0.91 -18.69
C GLU A 87 1.56 -1.19 -20.19
N VAL A 88 2.59 -0.65 -20.83
CA VAL A 88 2.80 -0.74 -22.28
C VAL A 88 3.98 -1.64 -22.62
N LEU A 89 5.09 -1.50 -21.90
CA LEU A 89 6.37 -2.13 -22.22
C LEU A 89 6.66 -3.35 -21.34
N HIS A 90 6.13 -3.39 -20.12
CA HIS A 90 6.54 -4.36 -19.11
C HIS A 90 5.34 -5.03 -18.43
N GLY A 91 4.71 -4.40 -17.45
CA GLY A 91 3.56 -4.97 -16.73
C GLY A 91 3.82 -6.33 -16.10
N ASN A 92 5.07 -6.59 -15.68
CA ASN A 92 5.51 -7.85 -15.08
C ASN A 92 6.03 -7.69 -13.65
N ALA A 93 6.07 -6.46 -13.12
CA ALA A 93 6.40 -6.21 -11.73
C ALA A 93 5.19 -6.34 -10.78
N ILE A 94 5.46 -6.82 -9.58
CA ILE A 94 4.52 -6.95 -8.47
C ILE A 94 5.21 -6.48 -7.19
N ASP A 95 4.53 -5.60 -6.45
CA ASP A 95 4.87 -5.27 -5.08
C ASP A 95 3.94 -6.06 -4.14
N PHE A 96 4.49 -6.76 -3.15
CA PHE A 96 3.71 -7.57 -2.22
C PHE A 96 3.61 -6.96 -0.82
N GLY A 97 2.50 -7.23 -0.15
CA GLY A 97 2.26 -6.97 1.26
C GLY A 97 1.48 -8.10 1.92
N ILE A 98 1.12 -7.92 3.20
CA ILE A 98 0.23 -8.83 3.91
C ILE A 98 -1.07 -8.12 4.25
N THR A 99 -2.19 -8.62 3.74
CA THR A 99 -3.51 -8.23 4.23
C THR A 99 -3.82 -8.97 5.52
N MET A 100 -4.04 -8.23 6.59
CA MET A 100 -4.43 -8.75 7.90
C MET A 100 -5.94 -9.06 7.95
N PRO A 101 -6.41 -9.85 8.93
CA PRO A 101 -7.83 -10.18 9.06
C PRO A 101 -8.77 -8.97 9.24
N ASP A 102 -8.26 -7.88 9.80
CA ASP A 102 -8.97 -6.60 9.94
C ASP A 102 -8.98 -5.77 8.64
N GLY A 103 -8.39 -6.29 7.57
CA GLY A 103 -8.25 -5.64 6.27
C GLY A 103 -7.10 -4.64 6.20
N SER A 104 -6.33 -4.41 7.26
CA SER A 104 -5.12 -3.58 7.20
C SER A 104 -4.03 -4.24 6.34
N ASN A 105 -3.11 -3.45 5.81
CA ASN A 105 -1.91 -3.95 5.14
C ASN A 105 -0.71 -3.77 6.06
N ARG A 106 0.21 -4.73 6.05
CA ARG A 106 1.52 -4.59 6.68
C ARG A 106 2.62 -5.03 5.73
N ALA A 107 3.81 -4.49 5.95
CA ALA A 107 5.03 -5.04 5.39
C ALA A 107 5.27 -6.48 5.89
N LEU A 108 6.02 -7.24 5.10
CA LEU A 108 6.52 -8.56 5.47
C LEU A 108 7.64 -8.39 6.52
N TYR A 109 7.83 -9.39 7.36
CA TYR A 109 9.02 -9.51 8.21
C TYR A 109 10.22 -10.05 7.42
N ASP A 110 11.43 -9.97 7.97
CA ASP A 110 12.65 -10.41 7.28
C ASP A 110 12.60 -11.88 6.83
N ASP A 111 12.09 -12.77 7.70
CA ASP A 111 11.95 -14.20 7.37
C ASP A 111 10.84 -14.46 6.32
N GLU A 112 9.82 -13.61 6.31
CA GLU A 112 8.76 -13.60 5.31
C GLU A 112 9.30 -13.13 3.95
N PHE A 113 10.10 -12.07 3.91
CA PHE A 113 10.76 -11.61 2.69
C PHE A 113 11.68 -12.69 2.13
N ALA A 114 12.56 -13.28 2.95
CA ALA A 114 13.45 -14.35 2.52
C ALA A 114 12.69 -15.54 1.89
N ARG A 115 11.57 -15.93 2.51
CA ARG A 115 10.72 -16.99 1.97
C ARG A 115 9.98 -16.57 0.70
N LEU A 116 9.50 -15.34 0.63
CA LEU A 116 8.82 -14.81 -0.55
C LEU A 116 9.77 -14.80 -1.74
N HIS A 117 10.99 -14.26 -1.55
CA HIS A 117 12.03 -14.24 -2.58
C HIS A 117 12.25 -15.64 -3.14
N GLN A 118 12.50 -16.63 -2.27
CA GLN A 118 12.70 -18.02 -2.67
C GLN A 118 11.52 -18.59 -3.50
N ILE A 119 10.28 -18.35 -3.09
CA ILE A 119 9.10 -18.83 -3.83
C ILE A 119 9.02 -18.16 -5.19
N VAL A 120 9.23 -16.84 -5.25
CA VAL A 120 9.20 -16.08 -6.51
C VAL A 120 10.30 -16.55 -7.46
N GLU A 121 11.49 -16.84 -6.96
CA GLU A 121 12.60 -17.37 -7.77
C GLU A 121 12.22 -18.69 -8.45
N GLY A 122 11.64 -19.63 -7.70
CA GLY A 122 11.18 -20.91 -8.23
C GLY A 122 10.07 -20.77 -9.28
N ARG A 123 9.31 -19.67 -9.22
CA ARG A 123 8.19 -19.35 -10.13
C ARG A 123 8.58 -18.46 -11.31
N GLY A 124 9.88 -18.33 -11.59
CA GLY A 124 10.38 -17.62 -12.75
C GLY A 124 10.46 -16.10 -12.59
N GLY A 125 10.27 -15.58 -11.38
CA GLY A 125 10.44 -14.15 -11.07
C GLY A 125 11.76 -13.87 -10.34
N THR A 126 12.12 -12.61 -10.17
CA THR A 126 13.36 -12.16 -9.52
C THR A 126 13.07 -11.07 -8.50
N TRP A 127 13.78 -11.10 -7.37
CA TRP A 127 14.05 -9.90 -6.57
C TRP A 127 15.31 -9.26 -7.15
N PRO A 128 15.17 -8.20 -7.97
CA PRO A 128 16.28 -7.71 -8.78
C PRO A 128 17.37 -7.05 -7.93
N ASP A 129 18.62 -7.09 -8.39
CA ASP A 129 19.76 -6.58 -7.60
C ASP A 129 19.63 -5.09 -7.25
N TRP A 130 19.04 -4.29 -8.14
CA TRP A 130 18.77 -2.88 -7.85
C TRP A 130 17.81 -2.70 -6.67
N ALA A 131 16.84 -3.59 -6.49
CA ALA A 131 15.89 -3.55 -5.37
C ALA A 131 16.56 -3.91 -4.03
N LYS A 132 17.68 -4.64 -4.06
CA LYS A 132 18.51 -4.89 -2.87
C LYS A 132 19.23 -3.62 -2.42
N THR A 133 19.65 -2.79 -3.37
CA THR A 133 20.37 -1.52 -3.10
C THR A 133 19.45 -0.33 -2.82
N ALA A 134 18.21 -0.36 -3.33
CA ALA A 134 17.18 0.68 -3.14
C ALA A 134 16.22 0.39 -1.96
N PRO A 135 16.69 -0.38 -0.97
CA PRO A 135 15.93 -1.34 -0.15
C PRO A 135 14.42 -1.47 -0.47
N GLU A 136 14.07 -2.07 -1.61
CA GLU A 136 12.70 -2.44 -1.97
C GLU A 136 12.50 -3.98 -1.86
N PRO A 137 12.45 -4.55 -0.64
CA PRO A 137 12.30 -6.00 -0.47
C PRO A 137 10.93 -6.53 -0.94
N TRP A 138 9.96 -5.64 -1.13
CA TRP A 138 8.62 -5.95 -1.63
C TRP A 138 8.54 -6.12 -3.15
N HIS A 139 9.52 -5.61 -3.91
CA HIS A 139 9.47 -5.55 -5.37
C HIS A 139 9.95 -6.83 -6.04
N HIS A 140 9.14 -7.35 -6.96
CA HIS A 140 9.43 -8.57 -7.70
C HIS A 140 9.06 -8.45 -9.18
N GLU A 141 9.93 -8.92 -10.05
CA GLU A 141 9.67 -8.97 -11.50
C GLU A 141 9.44 -10.41 -11.95
N TYR A 142 8.33 -10.72 -12.59
CA TYR A 142 8.01 -12.05 -13.10
C TYR A 142 8.42 -12.25 -14.56
N ALA A 143 8.53 -13.51 -14.98
CA ALA A 143 8.98 -13.90 -16.32
C ALA A 143 10.36 -13.35 -16.70
N THR A 144 11.24 -13.22 -15.71
CA THR A 144 12.64 -12.78 -15.89
C THR A 144 13.60 -13.95 -16.04
N ARG A 145 13.16 -15.16 -15.67
CA ARG A 145 13.90 -16.42 -15.83
C ARG A 145 12.98 -17.59 -16.11
N THR A 146 13.56 -18.72 -16.48
CA THR A 146 12.82 -19.99 -16.62
C THR A 146 12.21 -20.41 -15.29
N GLU A 147 10.94 -20.82 -15.34
CA GLU A 147 10.19 -21.29 -14.17
C GLU A 147 10.65 -22.70 -13.79
N ALA A 148 11.10 -22.90 -12.56
CA ALA A 148 11.40 -24.24 -12.02
C ALA A 148 10.11 -24.96 -11.58
N VAL A 149 9.09 -24.19 -11.20
CA VAL A 149 7.79 -24.68 -10.75
C VAL A 149 6.69 -24.10 -11.65
N PRO A 150 5.86 -24.93 -12.30
CA PRO A 150 4.75 -24.44 -13.09
C PRO A 150 3.68 -23.77 -12.21
N PRO A 151 2.84 -22.89 -12.76
CA PRO A 151 1.73 -22.33 -12.01
C PRO A 151 0.68 -23.41 -11.72
N TYR A 152 -0.08 -23.26 -10.64
CA TYR A 152 -1.27 -24.07 -10.43
C TYR A 152 -2.34 -23.72 -11.48
N PRO A 153 -2.82 -24.67 -12.30
CA PRO A 153 -3.82 -24.39 -13.32
C PRO A 153 -5.14 -23.86 -12.73
N ASP A 154 -5.44 -24.25 -11.50
CA ASP A 154 -6.64 -23.89 -10.73
C ASP A 154 -6.38 -22.78 -9.68
N ALA A 155 -5.26 -22.04 -9.77
CA ALA A 155 -4.88 -21.02 -8.78
C ALA A 155 -6.00 -20.01 -8.49
N ARG A 156 -6.72 -19.59 -9.54
CA ARG A 156 -7.87 -18.67 -9.44
C ARG A 156 -8.98 -19.26 -8.58
N ALA A 157 -9.35 -20.52 -8.81
CA ALA A 157 -10.40 -21.20 -8.06
C ALA A 157 -10.01 -21.41 -6.60
N ARG A 158 -8.75 -21.80 -6.33
CA ARG A 158 -8.22 -21.99 -4.97
C ARG A 158 -8.28 -20.73 -4.12
N LEU A 159 -8.05 -19.55 -4.73
CA LEU A 159 -8.09 -18.26 -4.03
C LEU A 159 -9.49 -17.63 -3.98
N ALA A 160 -10.41 -18.06 -4.84
CA ALA A 160 -11.81 -17.68 -4.79
C ALA A 160 -12.58 -18.46 -3.70
N ALA A 161 -12.16 -19.68 -3.39
CA ALA A 161 -12.72 -20.46 -2.30
C ALA A 161 -12.56 -19.73 -0.96
N LYS A 162 -13.69 -19.46 -0.28
CA LYS A 162 -13.68 -18.88 1.06
C LYS A 162 -12.82 -19.77 1.97
N PRO A 163 -11.88 -19.23 2.76
CA PRO A 163 -11.14 -20.04 3.71
C PRO A 163 -12.15 -20.80 4.56
N ALA A 164 -12.06 -22.13 4.59
CA ALA A 164 -12.77 -22.91 5.59
C ALA A 164 -12.38 -22.31 6.94
N ALA A 165 -13.38 -21.96 7.76
CA ALA A 165 -13.14 -21.42 9.08
C ALA A 165 -12.14 -22.35 9.79
N SER A 166 -10.98 -21.80 10.16
CA SER A 166 -10.06 -22.50 11.02
C SER A 166 -10.86 -22.96 12.24
N THR A 167 -10.96 -24.27 12.46
CA THR A 167 -11.44 -24.85 13.69
C THR A 167 -10.45 -24.48 14.79
N THR A 168 -10.61 -23.29 15.35
CA THR A 168 -9.89 -22.87 16.55
C THR A 168 -10.32 -23.79 17.69
N VAL A 169 -9.37 -24.58 18.19
CA VAL A 169 -9.47 -25.18 19.52
C VAL A 169 -9.68 -24.03 20.52
N PRO A 170 -10.66 -24.08 21.44
CA PRO A 170 -10.94 -22.96 22.33
C PRO A 170 -9.77 -22.75 23.30
N ALA A 171 -9.09 -21.61 23.19
CA ALA A 171 -8.15 -21.16 24.21
C ALA A 171 -8.90 -20.51 25.37
N LYS A 172 -8.52 -20.89 26.59
CA LYS A 172 -9.05 -20.43 27.88
C LYS A 172 -9.11 -18.90 27.96
N PRO A 173 -10.14 -18.28 28.59
CA PRO A 173 -10.30 -16.82 28.57
C PRO A 173 -9.15 -16.11 29.29
N ALA A 174 -8.44 -15.25 28.57
CA ALA A 174 -7.56 -14.24 29.16
C ALA A 174 -8.39 -13.03 29.62
N ALA A 175 -7.86 -12.31 30.62
CA ALA A 175 -8.48 -11.13 31.22
C ALA A 175 -8.93 -10.08 30.17
N PRO A 176 -9.91 -9.21 30.49
CA PRO A 176 -10.51 -8.30 29.52
C PRO A 176 -9.45 -7.38 28.94
N VAL A 177 -9.09 -7.61 27.68
CA VAL A 177 -8.22 -6.73 26.93
C VAL A 177 -9.04 -5.47 26.63
N LYS A 178 -8.61 -4.34 27.19
CA LYS A 178 -9.14 -3.01 26.87
C LYS A 178 -9.19 -2.87 25.34
N PRO A 179 -10.28 -2.36 24.74
CA PRO A 179 -10.38 -2.30 23.29
C PRO A 179 -9.16 -1.56 22.74
N PRO A 180 -8.42 -2.13 21.76
CA PRO A 180 -7.35 -1.39 21.14
C PRO A 180 -7.97 -0.16 20.48
N THR A 181 -7.51 1.03 20.89
CA THR A 181 -7.80 2.27 20.19
C THR A 181 -7.43 2.06 18.71
N PRO A 182 -8.32 2.36 17.75
CA PRO A 182 -8.02 2.19 16.33
C PRO A 182 -6.72 2.95 16.00
N LYS A 183 -5.71 2.26 15.47
CA LYS A 183 -4.54 2.93 14.89
C LYS A 183 -4.95 3.47 13.53
N VAL A 184 -5.28 4.77 13.49
CA VAL A 184 -5.66 5.53 12.27
C VAL A 184 -4.43 5.96 11.45
N GLU A 185 -3.22 5.56 11.84
CA GLU A 185 -1.99 6.28 11.51
C GLU A 185 -1.17 5.75 10.33
N ALA A 186 -1.57 4.64 9.69
CA ALA A 186 -0.72 4.02 8.66
C ALA A 186 -0.67 4.79 7.31
N ASP A 187 -1.65 5.64 7.02
CA ASP A 187 -1.78 6.35 5.73
C ASP A 187 -1.92 7.88 5.90
N MET A 188 -1.50 8.43 7.05
CA MET A 188 -1.66 9.86 7.40
C MET A 188 -0.34 10.63 7.25
N LEU A 189 -0.31 11.65 6.39
CA LEU A 189 0.76 12.64 6.31
C LEU A 189 0.55 13.72 7.36
N TYR A 190 1.53 13.95 8.22
CA TYR A 190 1.52 15.02 9.21
C TYR A 190 2.42 16.16 8.74
N VAL A 191 1.82 17.31 8.45
CA VAL A 191 2.52 18.43 7.79
C VAL A 191 2.38 19.71 8.60
N THR A 192 3.44 20.51 8.62
CA THR A 192 3.44 21.89 9.10
C THR A 192 3.60 22.81 7.89
N SER A 193 2.67 23.73 7.68
CA SER A 193 2.86 24.78 6.67
C SER A 193 3.99 25.71 7.11
N GLU A 194 4.97 25.89 6.24
CA GLU A 194 6.09 26.79 6.46
C GLU A 194 5.63 28.23 6.64
N LYS A 195 4.54 28.63 5.96
CA LYS A 195 4.05 30.01 5.91
C LYS A 195 3.11 30.33 7.06
N THR A 196 2.08 29.50 7.26
CA THR A 196 1.04 29.73 8.28
C THR A 196 1.43 29.16 9.64
N LYS A 197 2.45 28.30 9.69
CA LYS A 197 2.87 27.50 10.86
C LYS A 197 1.76 26.58 11.38
N LYS A 198 0.68 26.37 10.61
CA LYS A 198 -0.42 25.47 10.94
C LYS A 198 -0.02 24.03 10.68
N GLN A 199 -0.65 23.13 11.42
CA GLN A 199 -0.38 21.70 11.36
C GLN A 199 -1.61 20.97 10.85
N TYR A 200 -1.40 20.01 9.96
CA TYR A 200 -2.44 19.22 9.32
C TYR A 200 -2.09 17.74 9.36
N ALA A 201 -3.11 16.91 9.55
CA ALA A 201 -3.05 15.47 9.34
C ALA A 201 -3.90 15.17 8.10
N ILE A 202 -3.24 14.76 7.02
CA ILE A 202 -3.81 14.57 5.69
C ILE A 202 -3.60 13.10 5.30
N GLY A 203 -4.65 12.31 5.34
CA GLY A 203 -4.66 10.96 4.80
C GLY A 203 -5.32 10.91 3.42
N GLU A 204 -5.32 9.72 2.84
CA GLU A 204 -5.84 9.48 1.49
C GLU A 204 -7.26 10.04 1.25
N LEU A 205 -8.13 9.90 2.26
CA LEU A 205 -9.51 10.40 2.24
C LEU A 205 -9.86 11.23 3.47
N THR A 206 -8.91 11.48 4.35
CA THR A 206 -9.16 12.11 5.65
C THR A 206 -8.36 13.39 5.77
N PHE A 207 -9.01 14.47 6.15
CA PHE A 207 -8.36 15.74 6.41
C PHE A 207 -8.71 16.21 7.82
N THR A 208 -7.69 16.54 8.62
CA THR A 208 -7.88 17.08 9.97
C THR A 208 -6.87 18.18 10.25
N PRO A 209 -7.29 19.43 10.51
CA PRO A 209 -6.41 20.43 11.09
C PRO A 209 -6.05 20.03 12.53
N VAL A 210 -4.76 20.13 12.87
CA VAL A 210 -4.21 19.67 14.14
C VAL A 210 -3.85 20.86 15.01
N SER A 211 -4.32 20.88 16.26
CA SER A 211 -3.88 21.85 17.25
C SER A 211 -2.49 21.50 17.80
N SER A 212 -1.73 22.49 18.24
CA SER A 212 -0.36 22.30 18.75
C SER A 212 -0.29 21.29 19.92
N SER A 213 -1.30 21.26 20.80
CA SER A 213 -1.41 20.27 21.88
C SER A 213 -1.62 18.83 21.38
N ARG A 214 -2.34 18.68 20.27
CA ARG A 214 -2.65 17.39 19.66
C ARG A 214 -1.49 16.90 18.80
N ALA A 215 -0.72 17.82 18.19
CA ALA A 215 0.50 17.50 17.47
C ALA A 215 1.60 16.90 18.36
N ILE A 216 1.80 17.46 19.56
CA ILE A 216 2.72 16.91 20.59
C ILE A 216 2.29 15.48 20.97
N THR A 217 0.98 15.26 21.11
CA THR A 217 0.44 13.93 21.44
C THR A 217 0.73 12.92 20.31
N TYR A 218 0.60 13.33 19.05
CA TYR A 218 0.91 12.46 17.91
C TYR A 218 2.41 12.19 17.75
N SER A 219 3.28 13.19 17.96
CA SER A 219 4.74 12.98 17.91
C SER A 219 5.25 12.02 18.98
N HIS A 220 4.56 11.90 20.12
CA HIS A 220 4.92 10.92 21.16
C HIS A 220 4.27 9.55 20.97
N ALA A 221 3.29 9.42 20.08
CA ALA A 221 2.60 8.16 19.80
C ALA A 221 3.39 7.22 18.87
N VAL A 222 4.37 7.75 18.13
CA VAL A 222 5.26 7.00 17.24
C VAL A 222 6.62 6.79 17.92
N PRO A 223 6.96 5.56 18.35
CA PRO A 223 8.24 5.30 19.02
C PRO A 223 9.42 5.49 18.06
N GLY A 224 10.33 6.42 18.39
CA GLY A 224 11.63 6.58 17.71
C GLY A 224 11.77 7.81 16.81
N GLU A 225 10.69 8.54 16.51
CA GLU A 225 10.77 9.78 15.72
C GLU A 225 10.46 11.01 16.59
N THR A 226 11.39 11.97 16.64
CA THR A 226 11.23 13.22 17.40
C THR A 226 10.49 14.32 16.63
N SER A 227 10.13 14.10 15.36
CA SER A 227 9.34 15.06 14.57
C SER A 227 8.44 14.38 13.54
N LEU A 228 7.25 13.95 13.97
CA LEU A 228 6.21 13.41 13.09
C LEU A 228 5.76 14.41 12.01
N PHE A 229 5.87 15.72 12.29
CA PHE A 229 5.41 16.77 11.38
C PHE A 229 6.52 17.25 10.45
N GLN A 230 6.31 17.07 9.14
CA GLN A 230 7.21 17.58 8.10
C GLN A 230 6.84 19.01 7.70
N THR A 231 7.83 19.89 7.56
CA THR A 231 7.55 21.28 7.12
C THR A 231 7.47 21.33 5.60
N LEU A 232 6.36 21.86 5.06
CA LEU A 232 6.09 21.97 3.62
C LEU A 232 5.71 23.41 3.25
N THR A 233 5.90 23.79 1.99
CA THR A 233 5.43 25.09 1.47
C THR A 233 3.90 25.14 1.42
N SER A 234 3.29 26.32 1.53
CA SER A 234 1.83 26.48 1.42
C SER A 234 1.25 25.89 0.14
N ALA A 235 1.94 26.02 -0.99
CA ALA A 235 1.51 25.42 -2.26
C ALA A 235 1.45 23.88 -2.20
N GLN A 236 2.43 23.24 -1.54
CA GLN A 236 2.41 21.79 -1.33
C GLN A 236 1.28 21.38 -0.37
N VAL A 237 1.03 22.16 0.68
CA VAL A 237 -0.07 21.91 1.63
C VAL A 237 -1.43 22.06 0.95
N SER A 238 -1.69 23.16 0.23
CA SER A 238 -2.93 23.35 -0.53
C SER A 238 -3.15 22.23 -1.55
N GLY A 239 -2.09 21.82 -2.26
CA GLY A 239 -2.14 20.70 -3.21
C GLY A 239 -2.59 19.38 -2.56
N LEU A 240 -2.01 19.03 -1.41
CA LEU A 240 -2.38 17.81 -0.67
C LEU A 240 -3.83 17.84 -0.15
N ILE A 241 -4.29 19.01 0.31
CA ILE A 241 -5.67 19.19 0.77
C ILE A 241 -6.67 19.04 -0.39
N GLN A 242 -6.37 19.66 -1.54
CA GLN A 242 -7.20 19.57 -2.73
C GLN A 242 -7.25 18.15 -3.29
N ASP A 243 -6.09 17.48 -3.36
CA ASP A 243 -5.98 16.08 -3.78
C ASP A 243 -6.83 15.14 -2.92
N CYS A 244 -6.86 15.34 -1.59
CA CYS A 244 -7.68 14.56 -0.66
C CYS A 244 -9.18 14.75 -0.97
N ARG A 245 -9.60 15.99 -1.24
CA ARG A 245 -10.98 16.33 -1.59
C ARG A 245 -11.40 15.72 -2.93
N ASP A 246 -10.58 15.89 -3.96
CA ASP A 246 -10.87 15.40 -5.31
C ASP A 246 -10.92 13.87 -5.36
N ARG A 247 -10.09 13.19 -4.55
CA ARG A 247 -10.16 11.73 -4.38
C ARG A 247 -11.47 11.27 -3.76
N ARG A 248 -11.95 11.91 -2.70
CA ARG A 248 -13.26 11.58 -2.10
C ARG A 248 -14.40 11.73 -3.11
N ASP A 249 -14.38 12.80 -3.89
CA ASP A 249 -15.37 13.05 -4.94
C ASP A 249 -15.31 11.96 -6.03
N SER A 250 -14.12 11.68 -6.56
CA SER A 250 -13.92 10.68 -7.62
C SER A 250 -14.30 9.25 -7.22
N LEU A 251 -14.13 8.90 -5.93
CA LEU A 251 -14.45 7.58 -5.39
C LEU A 251 -15.90 7.48 -4.87
N GLY A 252 -16.71 8.53 -5.00
CA GLY A 252 -18.09 8.57 -4.51
C GLY A 252 -18.19 8.46 -2.98
N VAL A 253 -17.14 8.84 -2.25
CA VAL A 253 -17.11 8.81 -0.79
C VAL A 253 -17.88 10.02 -0.26
N ALA A 254 -18.92 9.78 0.53
CA ALA A 254 -19.79 10.83 1.05
C ALA A 254 -19.00 12.01 1.66
N ILE A 255 -19.14 13.20 1.08
CA ILE A 255 -18.49 14.41 1.57
C ILE A 255 -19.39 15.05 2.63
N SER A 256 -19.00 14.91 3.90
CA SER A 256 -19.75 15.57 4.98
C SER A 256 -19.54 17.09 4.92
N ALA A 257 -20.56 17.87 5.30
CA ALA A 257 -20.46 19.32 5.39
C ALA A 257 -19.30 19.78 6.30
N LYS A 258 -19.00 19.00 7.35
CA LYS A 258 -17.89 19.25 8.27
C LYS A 258 -16.52 19.10 7.59
N PHE A 259 -16.36 18.07 6.77
CA PHE A 259 -15.14 17.87 5.99
C PHE A 259 -14.95 19.01 4.98
N GLU A 260 -15.99 19.31 4.21
CA GLU A 260 -15.93 20.35 3.18
C GLU A 260 -15.65 21.74 3.78
N SER A 261 -16.26 22.05 4.92
CA SER A 261 -15.99 23.29 5.64
C SER A 261 -14.55 23.37 6.15
N ALA A 262 -13.98 22.26 6.64
CA ALA A 262 -12.61 22.22 7.12
C ALA A 262 -11.60 22.38 5.97
N VAL A 263 -11.85 21.73 4.84
CA VAL A 263 -11.02 21.86 3.62
C VAL A 263 -11.06 23.29 3.10
N LYS A 264 -12.25 23.88 2.93
CA LYS A 264 -12.39 25.27 2.44
C LYS A 264 -11.70 26.27 3.35
N ALA A 265 -11.83 26.13 4.66
CA ALA A 265 -11.16 27.02 5.61
C ALA A 265 -9.63 26.91 5.51
N ALA A 266 -9.10 25.69 5.42
CA ALA A 266 -7.67 25.47 5.31
C ALA A 266 -7.08 25.97 3.98
N LEU A 267 -7.78 25.76 2.85
CA LEU A 267 -7.37 26.28 1.55
C LEU A 267 -7.41 27.82 1.53
N ALA A 268 -8.47 28.43 2.06
CA ALA A 268 -8.56 29.88 2.14
C ALA A 268 -7.44 30.50 2.99
N GLU A 269 -7.03 29.83 4.06
CA GLU A 269 -5.90 30.26 4.91
C GLU A 269 -4.55 30.11 4.21
N GLU A 270 -4.30 28.99 3.53
CA GLU A 270 -3.02 28.75 2.82
C GLU A 270 -2.88 29.58 1.53
N ASP A 271 -3.98 29.89 0.84
CA ASP A 271 -3.98 30.70 -0.38
C ASP A 271 -3.90 32.22 -0.08
N ALA A 272 -4.33 32.64 1.11
CA ALA A 272 -4.24 34.05 1.56
C ALA A 272 -2.91 34.39 2.25
N ALA A 273 -2.22 33.38 2.78
CA ALA A 273 -0.91 33.53 3.40
C ALA A 273 0.13 33.82 2.33
#